data_AF-A0A818MNB4-F1
#
_entry.id   AF-A0A818MNB4-F1
#
_cell.length_a   1.000
_cell.length_b   1.000
_cell.length_c   1.000
_cell.angle_alpha   90.00
_cell.angle_beta   90.00
_cell.angle_gamma   90.00
#
_symmetry.space_group_name_H-M   'P 1'
#
loop_
_entity.id
_entity.type
_entity.pdbx_description
1 polymer ?
#
loop_
_entity_poly.entity_id
_entity_poly.type
_entity_poly.pdbx_seq_one_letter_code
_entity_poly.pdbx_strand_id
1 'polypeptide(L)'
;IDASDIIIEVLDARDPLGCRCSQVEEIVLTSGKNKKLILLLNKIDLIPRDNLDKWLKYLRNEFPTIAFRSSTQNQRDRLGHVTTSIQACDEHLLKSSNKCIGASTLMNLLSNYCRKNDIKTSITVGIVGFPNVGKSSVINSLKRTQVCQTGSMPGVTKQMQTVKLDKLIKLFDSPGIVMSKETNPASLILRNCIRIETIENTLPTIELLVHRFTKE
;
A
#
# COMPACT_ATOMS: atom_id res chain seq x y z
N ILE A 1 0.20 4.09 15.22
CA ILE A 1 0.43 2.65 15.48
C ILE A 1 -0.28 2.20 16.74
N ASP A 2 -0.12 2.90 17.88
CA ASP A 2 -0.70 2.47 19.17
C ASP A 2 -2.23 2.36 19.19
N ALA A 3 -2.91 3.27 18.49
CA ALA A 3 -4.36 3.32 18.41
C ALA A 3 -4.99 2.30 17.45
N SER A 4 -4.18 1.46 16.76
CA SER A 4 -4.66 0.50 15.75
C SER A 4 -4.60 -0.94 16.26
N ASP A 5 -5.62 -1.74 15.96
CA ASP A 5 -5.64 -3.19 16.21
C ASP A 5 -4.85 -3.95 15.14
N ILE A 6 -4.94 -3.47 13.90
CA ILE A 6 -4.29 -4.04 12.72
C ILE A 6 -3.48 -2.94 12.03
N ILE A 7 -2.28 -3.28 11.58
CA ILE A 7 -1.45 -2.44 10.72
C ILE A 7 -1.36 -3.08 9.35
N ILE A 8 -1.69 -2.30 8.32
CA ILE A 8 -1.47 -2.65 6.93
C ILE A 8 -0.32 -1.79 6.42
N GLU A 9 0.78 -2.43 6.07
CA GLU A 9 1.91 -1.78 5.42
C GLU A 9 1.77 -1.89 3.91
N VAL A 10 1.65 -0.74 3.25
CA VAL A 10 1.47 -0.65 1.81
C VAL A 10 2.83 -0.55 1.13
N LEU A 11 3.11 -1.50 0.24
CA LEU A 11 4.33 -1.61 -0.54
C LEU A 11 4.04 -1.32 -2.02
N ASP A 12 5.00 -0.75 -2.75
CA ASP A 12 4.95 -0.61 -4.20
C ASP A 12 5.47 -1.89 -4.86
N ALA A 13 4.68 -2.53 -5.73
CA ALA A 13 5.03 -3.79 -6.37
C ALA A 13 6.32 -3.76 -7.20
N ARG A 14 6.76 -2.58 -7.63
CA ARG A 14 7.98 -2.40 -8.44
C ARG A 14 9.27 -2.50 -7.62
N ASP A 15 9.22 -2.12 -6.35
CA ASP A 15 10.36 -2.22 -5.42
C ASP A 15 9.85 -2.45 -3.98
N PRO A 16 9.32 -3.65 -3.68
CA PRO A 16 8.63 -3.90 -2.40
C PRO A 16 9.58 -3.81 -1.22
N LEU A 17 10.80 -4.34 -1.36
CA LEU A 17 11.81 -4.32 -0.31
C LEU A 17 12.34 -2.91 -0.05
N GLY A 18 12.51 -2.10 -1.10
CA GLY A 18 12.91 -0.71 -0.96
C GLY A 18 11.86 0.20 -0.33
N CYS A 19 10.58 -0.21 -0.35
CA CYS A 19 9.48 0.53 0.26
C CYS A 19 9.05 -0.05 1.62
N ARG A 20 9.77 -1.06 2.11
CA ARG A 20 9.50 -1.75 3.38
C ARG A 20 10.16 -1.03 4.53
N CYS A 21 9.50 -0.98 5.68
CA CYS A 21 9.95 -0.24 6.85
C CYS A 21 10.12 -1.17 8.06
N SER A 22 11.27 -1.85 8.15
CA SER A 22 11.55 -2.80 9.24
C SER A 22 11.40 -2.19 10.64
N GLN A 23 11.66 -0.88 10.80
CA GLN A 23 11.46 -0.17 12.07
C GLN A 23 9.99 -0.14 12.48
N VAL A 24 9.08 0.10 11.53
CA VAL A 24 7.64 0.05 11.80
C VAL A 24 7.20 -1.37 12.12
N GLU A 25 7.71 -2.37 11.40
CA GLU A 25 7.43 -3.78 11.67
C GLU A 25 7.88 -4.18 13.08
N GLU A 26 9.10 -3.82 13.47
CA GLU A 26 9.66 -4.07 14.79
C GLU A 26 8.82 -3.40 15.90
N ILE A 27 8.43 -2.14 15.72
CA ILE A 27 7.56 -1.42 16.67
C ILE A 27 6.22 -2.15 16.82
N VAL A 28 5.63 -2.65 15.73
CA VAL A 28 4.36 -3.38 15.78
C VAL A 28 4.52 -4.70 16.51
N LEU A 29 5.56 -5.46 16.21
CA LEU A 29 5.83 -6.77 16.81
C LEU A 29 6.19 -6.67 18.30
N THR A 30 6.92 -5.63 18.70
CA THR A 30 7.36 -5.42 20.10
C THR A 30 6.34 -4.69 20.96
N SER A 31 5.26 -4.15 20.38
CA SER A 31 4.26 -3.35 21.10
C SER A 31 3.50 -4.09 22.23
N GLY A 32 3.67 -5.41 22.36
CA GLY A 32 3.08 -6.25 23.42
C GLY A 32 1.56 -6.43 23.34
N LYS A 33 0.87 -5.58 22.58
CA LYS A 33 -0.52 -5.74 22.16
C LYS A 33 -0.51 -6.74 21.01
N ASN A 34 -1.42 -7.71 20.97
CA ASN A 34 -1.54 -8.74 19.91
C ASN A 34 -1.96 -8.14 18.55
N LYS A 35 -1.29 -7.07 18.12
CA LYS A 35 -1.48 -6.34 16.87
C LYS A 35 -1.09 -7.24 15.71
N LYS A 36 -1.82 -7.13 14.62
CA LYS A 36 -1.54 -7.88 13.40
C LYS A 36 -0.90 -6.97 12.37
N LEU A 37 0.18 -7.45 11.77
CA LEU A 37 0.81 -6.81 10.61
C LEU A 37 0.42 -7.58 9.34
N ILE A 38 -0.01 -6.84 8.32
CA ILE A 38 -0.36 -7.36 7.00
C ILE A 38 0.36 -6.51 5.97
N LEU A 39 0.98 -7.17 4.98
CA LEU A 39 1.54 -6.47 3.83
C LEU A 39 0.50 -6.35 2.73
N LEU A 40 0.43 -5.18 2.11
CA LEU A 40 -0.41 -4.90 0.97
C LEU A 40 0.46 -4.45 -0.20
N LEU A 41 0.65 -5.34 -1.16
CA LEU A 41 1.45 -5.11 -2.35
C LEU A 41 0.57 -4.38 -3.38
N ASN A 42 0.72 -3.06 -3.49
CA ASN A 42 -0.07 -2.19 -4.35
C ASN A 42 0.61 -1.96 -5.72
N LYS A 43 -0.15 -1.46 -6.70
CA LYS A 43 0.32 -1.18 -8.07
C LYS A 43 0.79 -2.42 -8.83
N ILE A 44 0.15 -3.55 -8.56
CA ILE A 44 0.44 -4.85 -9.19
C ILE A 44 0.26 -4.84 -10.71
N ASP A 45 -0.47 -3.86 -11.24
CA ASP A 45 -0.67 -3.61 -12.67
C ASP A 45 0.60 -3.12 -13.39
N LEU A 46 1.60 -2.65 -12.64
CA LEU A 46 2.85 -2.11 -13.19
C LEU A 46 3.97 -3.16 -13.32
N ILE A 47 3.72 -4.41 -12.93
CA ILE A 47 4.70 -5.49 -13.03
C ILE A 47 4.13 -6.69 -13.81
N PRO A 48 4.98 -7.50 -14.44
CA PRO A 48 4.54 -8.77 -15.04
C PRO A 48 3.93 -9.72 -14.00
N ARG A 49 3.01 -10.58 -14.45
CA ARG A 49 2.33 -11.55 -13.56
C ARG A 49 3.31 -12.49 -12.86
N ASP A 50 4.31 -12.99 -13.58
CA ASP A 50 5.33 -13.87 -13.00
C ASP A 50 6.11 -13.21 -11.86
N ASN A 51 6.38 -11.90 -11.98
CA ASN A 51 7.06 -11.14 -10.93
C ASN A 51 6.13 -10.94 -9.73
N LEU A 52 4.84 -10.68 -9.97
CA LEU A 52 3.85 -10.60 -8.89
C LEU A 52 3.78 -11.91 -8.09
N ASP A 53 3.71 -13.05 -8.77
CA ASP A 53 3.61 -14.34 -8.12
C ASP A 53 4.88 -14.68 -7.31
N LYS A 54 6.06 -14.34 -7.82
CA LYS A 54 7.34 -14.44 -7.08
C LYS A 54 7.36 -13.56 -5.84
N TRP A 55 6.93 -12.29 -5.95
CA TRP A 55 6.87 -11.38 -4.81
C TRP A 55 5.88 -11.85 -3.74
N LEU A 56 4.69 -12.31 -4.14
CA LEU A 56 3.72 -12.86 -3.20
C LEU A 56 4.25 -14.09 -2.48
N LYS A 57 4.93 -14.99 -3.20
CA LYS A 57 5.58 -16.16 -2.58
C LYS A 57 6.64 -15.75 -1.57
N TYR A 58 7.49 -14.78 -1.93
CA TYR A 58 8.56 -14.30 -1.07
C TYR A 58 8.01 -13.65 0.21
N LEU A 59 7.14 -12.65 0.07
CA LEU A 59 6.65 -11.84 1.20
C LEU A 59 5.74 -12.65 2.15
N ARG A 60 4.99 -13.63 1.63
CA ARG A 60 4.13 -14.51 2.44
C ARG A 60 4.90 -15.45 3.37
N ASN A 61 6.20 -15.63 3.17
CA ASN A 61 7.04 -16.36 4.12
C ASN A 61 7.25 -15.58 5.43
N GLU A 62 7.10 -14.26 5.40
CA GLU A 62 7.31 -13.39 6.56
C GLU A 62 5.98 -12.91 7.15
N PHE A 63 5.11 -12.32 6.31
CA PHE A 63 3.82 -11.76 6.76
C PHE A 63 2.69 -12.06 5.77
N PRO A 64 1.42 -12.16 6.25
CA PRO A 64 0.28 -12.24 5.37
C PRO A 64 0.30 -11.10 4.34
N THR A 65 0.34 -11.46 3.06
CA THR A 65 0.51 -10.48 1.97
C THR A 65 -0.62 -10.58 0.94
N ILE A 66 -1.25 -9.43 0.66
CA ILE A 66 -2.36 -9.27 -0.27
C ILE A 66 -1.88 -8.45 -1.48
N ALA A 67 -2.15 -8.97 -2.69
CA ALA A 67 -1.99 -8.21 -3.93
C ALA A 67 -3.15 -7.23 -4.10
N PHE A 68 -2.84 -5.99 -4.47
CA PHE A 68 -3.84 -4.94 -4.59
C PHE A 68 -3.58 -4.05 -5.81
N ARG A 69 -4.65 -3.73 -6.52
CA ARG A 69 -4.68 -2.64 -7.49
C ARG A 69 -5.69 -1.61 -6.99
N SER A 70 -5.24 -0.38 -6.76
CA SER A 70 -6.14 0.72 -6.45
C SER A 70 -6.93 1.14 -7.69
N SER A 71 -8.16 1.61 -7.52
CA SER A 71 -8.95 2.13 -8.63
C SER A 71 -8.34 3.42 -9.16
N THR A 72 -8.29 3.53 -10.49
CA THR A 72 -7.83 4.71 -11.23
C THR A 72 -8.98 5.39 -11.96
N GLN A 73 -10.24 5.11 -11.59
CA GLN A 73 -11.40 5.73 -12.22
C GLN A 73 -11.53 7.20 -11.81
N ASN A 74 -11.93 8.04 -12.77
CA ASN A 74 -12.09 9.47 -12.57
C ASN A 74 -13.35 9.85 -11.77
N GLN A 75 -14.34 8.95 -11.71
CA GLN A 75 -15.56 9.21 -10.95
C GLN A 75 -15.27 9.32 -9.44
N ARG A 76 -15.97 10.23 -8.76
CA ARG A 76 -15.78 10.44 -7.32
C ARG A 76 -16.40 9.34 -6.48
N ASP A 77 -17.57 8.84 -6.86
CA ASP A 77 -18.34 7.85 -6.11
C ASP A 77 -18.53 6.56 -6.90
N ARG A 78 -18.97 5.51 -6.20
CA ARG A 78 -19.29 4.19 -6.77
C ARG A 78 -18.12 3.59 -7.56
N LEU A 79 -16.90 3.78 -7.06
CA LEU A 79 -15.71 3.14 -7.64
C LEU A 79 -15.94 1.62 -7.73
N GLY A 80 -15.62 1.07 -8.89
CA GLY A 80 -15.77 -0.33 -9.20
C GLY A 80 -14.63 -1.13 -8.58
N HIS A 81 -14.94 -2.34 -8.14
CA HIS A 81 -13.94 -3.33 -7.81
C HIS A 81 -14.26 -4.65 -8.52
N VAL A 82 -13.22 -5.39 -8.83
CA VAL A 82 -13.29 -6.76 -9.34
C VAL A 82 -13.46 -7.68 -8.13
N THR A 83 -14.47 -8.54 -8.17
CA THR A 83 -14.76 -9.51 -7.11
C THR A 83 -13.94 -10.79 -7.25
N THR A 84 -13.48 -11.08 -8.46
CA THR A 84 -12.63 -12.23 -8.81
C THR A 84 -11.33 -12.24 -8.01
N SER A 85 -10.87 -13.43 -7.63
CA SER A 85 -9.57 -13.61 -6.97
C SER A 85 -8.43 -13.24 -7.90
N ILE A 86 -7.30 -12.82 -7.33
CA ILE A 86 -6.12 -12.43 -8.12
C ILE A 86 -5.61 -13.58 -9.00
N GLN A 87 -5.76 -14.82 -8.53
CA GLN A 87 -5.32 -16.02 -9.25
C GLN A 87 -6.11 -16.21 -10.55
N ALA A 88 -7.40 -15.90 -10.53
CA ALA A 88 -8.30 -16.05 -11.66
C ALA A 88 -8.37 -14.81 -12.57
N CYS A 89 -7.68 -13.72 -12.23
CA CYS A 89 -7.51 -12.58 -13.12
C CYS A 89 -6.49 -12.94 -14.21
N ASP A 90 -6.85 -12.71 -15.47
CA ASP A 90 -5.90 -12.74 -16.58
C ASP A 90 -4.99 -11.50 -16.55
N GLU A 91 -3.89 -11.53 -17.30
CA GLU A 91 -2.96 -10.42 -17.37
C GLU A 91 -3.59 -9.16 -17.98
N HIS A 92 -4.50 -9.35 -18.93
CA HIS A 92 -5.22 -8.25 -19.57
C HIS A 92 -6.11 -7.48 -18.58
N LEU A 93 -6.87 -8.16 -17.72
CA LEU A 93 -7.67 -7.52 -16.67
C LEU A 93 -6.77 -6.86 -15.63
N LEU A 94 -5.64 -7.48 -15.29
CA LEU A 94 -4.67 -6.91 -14.35
C LEU A 94 -4.09 -5.58 -14.84
N LYS A 95 -3.88 -5.39 -16.15
CA LYS A 95 -3.27 -4.18 -16.72
C LYS A 95 -4.29 -3.16 -17.24
N SER A 96 -5.32 -3.60 -17.95
CA SER A 96 -6.27 -2.71 -18.65
C SER A 96 -7.45 -2.23 -17.79
N SER A 97 -7.74 -2.85 -16.65
CA SER A 97 -8.91 -2.52 -15.83
C SER A 97 -8.67 -1.32 -14.89
N ASN A 98 -9.43 -0.25 -15.03
CA ASN A 98 -9.37 0.88 -14.07
C ASN A 98 -10.03 0.58 -12.70
N LYS A 99 -10.63 -0.60 -12.54
CA LYS A 99 -11.30 -1.03 -11.30
C LYS A 99 -10.29 -1.52 -10.27
N CYS A 100 -10.64 -1.39 -9.00
CA CYS A 100 -9.85 -1.94 -7.92
C CYS A 100 -9.81 -3.48 -7.97
N ILE A 101 -8.68 -4.09 -7.65
CA ILE A 101 -8.51 -5.56 -7.52
C ILE A 101 -7.94 -5.86 -6.14
N GLY A 102 -8.43 -6.90 -5.46
CA GLY A 102 -7.96 -7.31 -4.13
C GLY A 102 -8.75 -6.74 -2.95
N ALA A 103 -9.69 -5.81 -3.19
CA ALA A 103 -10.56 -5.26 -2.15
C ALA A 103 -11.41 -6.34 -1.46
N SER A 104 -12.00 -7.27 -2.20
CA SER A 104 -12.81 -8.36 -1.63
C SER A 104 -11.98 -9.25 -0.69
N THR A 105 -10.77 -9.61 -1.10
CA THR A 105 -9.83 -10.40 -0.29
C THR A 105 -9.48 -9.69 1.01
N LEU A 106 -9.15 -8.39 0.95
CA LEU A 106 -8.82 -7.62 2.13
C LEU A 106 -10.03 -7.45 3.06
N MET A 107 -11.21 -7.14 2.52
CA MET A 107 -12.44 -7.02 3.31
C MET A 107 -12.81 -8.32 4.01
N ASN A 108 -12.68 -9.46 3.32
CA ASN A 108 -12.93 -10.77 3.91
C ASN A 108 -11.94 -11.08 5.04
N LEU A 109 -10.66 -10.76 4.84
CA LEU A 109 -9.63 -10.95 5.86
C LEU A 109 -9.92 -10.10 7.11
N LEU A 110 -10.22 -8.81 6.94
CA LEU A 110 -10.59 -7.91 8.04
C LEU A 110 -11.87 -8.37 8.75
N SER A 111 -12.88 -8.81 8.00
CA SER A 111 -14.14 -9.34 8.55
C SER A 111 -13.92 -10.60 9.39
N ASN A 112 -13.02 -11.48 8.95
CA ASN A 112 -12.64 -12.68 9.71
C ASN A 112 -11.95 -12.33 11.02
N TYR A 113 -11.12 -11.28 11.04
CA TYR A 113 -10.54 -10.75 12.29
C TYR A 113 -11.61 -10.22 13.24
N CYS A 114 -12.59 -9.47 12.74
CA CYS A 114 -13.72 -8.99 13.57
C CYS A 114 -14.47 -10.15 14.23
N ARG A 115 -14.76 -11.21 13.47
CA ARG A 115 -15.50 -12.39 13.95
C ARG A 115 -14.73 -13.19 14.99
N LYS A 116 -13.44 -13.44 14.75
CA LYS A 116 -12.61 -14.28 15.62
C LYS A 116 -12.43 -13.70 17.03
N ASN A 117 -12.45 -12.38 17.14
CA ASN A 117 -12.19 -11.67 18.39
C ASN A 117 -13.48 -11.20 19.11
N ASP A 118 -14.67 -11.67 18.69
CA ASP A 118 -16.00 -11.23 19.20
C ASP A 118 -16.13 -9.70 19.32
N ILE A 119 -15.62 -8.96 18.33
CA ILE A 119 -15.52 -7.50 18.41
C ILE A 119 -16.89 -6.89 18.08
N LYS A 120 -17.56 -6.41 19.14
CA LYS A 120 -18.92 -5.83 19.04
C LYS A 120 -18.94 -4.34 18.65
N THR A 121 -17.81 -3.64 18.70
CA THR A 121 -17.74 -2.19 18.49
C THR A 121 -17.18 -1.83 17.12
N SER A 122 -15.86 -1.85 16.95
CA SER A 122 -15.18 -1.64 15.66
C SER A 122 -13.69 -1.95 15.80
N ILE A 123 -13.09 -2.61 14.81
CA ILE A 123 -11.64 -2.66 14.65
C ILE A 123 -11.11 -1.36 14.05
N THR A 124 -9.89 -1.03 14.45
CA THR A 124 -9.11 0.08 13.94
C THR A 124 -7.93 -0.44 13.13
N VAL A 125 -7.82 0.01 11.89
CA VAL A 125 -6.79 -0.44 10.95
C VAL A 125 -5.92 0.76 10.57
N GLY A 126 -4.65 0.73 10.94
CA GLY A 126 -3.68 1.74 10.55
C GLY A 126 -3.07 1.41 9.19
N ILE A 127 -3.11 2.34 8.25
CA ILE A 127 -2.47 2.19 6.94
C ILE A 127 -1.18 2.99 6.94
N VAL A 128 -0.05 2.29 6.78
CA VAL A 128 1.31 2.85 6.83
C VAL A 128 2.09 2.50 5.57
N GLY A 129 3.22 3.18 5.35
CA GLY A 129 4.10 2.94 4.21
C GLY A 129 4.67 4.23 3.63
N PHE A 130 5.60 4.07 2.70
CA PHE A 130 6.34 5.17 2.07
C PHE A 130 5.41 6.19 1.40
N PRO A 131 5.86 7.45 1.18
CA PRO A 131 5.17 8.37 0.29
C PRO A 131 4.86 7.72 -1.06
N ASN A 132 3.74 8.10 -1.68
CA ASN A 132 3.37 7.71 -3.05
C ASN A 132 3.22 6.20 -3.36
N VAL A 133 3.28 5.30 -2.37
CA VAL A 133 2.93 3.87 -2.55
C VAL A 133 1.43 3.66 -2.79
N GLY A 134 0.60 4.67 -2.53
CA GLY A 134 -0.85 4.66 -2.81
C GLY A 134 -1.76 4.39 -1.62
N LYS A 135 -1.32 4.70 -0.39
CA LYS A 135 -2.11 4.54 0.86
C LYS A 135 -3.53 5.12 0.75
N SER A 136 -3.64 6.42 0.43
CA SER A 136 -4.93 7.10 0.28
C SER A 136 -5.75 6.54 -0.90
N SER A 137 -5.10 6.10 -1.98
CA SER A 137 -5.78 5.44 -3.11
C SER A 137 -6.36 4.07 -2.72
N VAL A 138 -5.68 3.31 -1.88
CA VAL A 138 -6.19 2.05 -1.31
C VAL A 138 -7.45 2.33 -0.49
N ILE A 139 -7.42 3.36 0.37
CA ILE A 139 -8.58 3.75 1.19
C ILE A 139 -9.77 4.13 0.32
N ASN A 140 -9.57 5.00 -0.68
CA ASN A 140 -10.64 5.42 -1.58
C ASN A 140 -11.24 4.22 -2.33
N SER A 141 -10.39 3.30 -2.77
CA SER A 141 -10.80 2.07 -3.45
C SER A 141 -11.65 1.16 -2.56
N LEU A 142 -11.24 0.97 -1.29
CA LEU A 142 -12.01 0.20 -0.31
C LEU A 142 -13.33 0.88 0.02
N LYS A 143 -13.31 2.21 0.21
CA LYS A 143 -14.49 2.99 0.54
C LYS A 143 -15.45 3.16 -0.65
N ARG A 144 -14.96 2.86 -1.86
CA ARG A 144 -15.62 3.06 -3.15
C ARG A 144 -16.00 4.53 -3.45
N THR A 145 -15.31 5.46 -2.82
CA THR A 145 -15.45 6.91 -3.06
C THR A 145 -14.13 7.63 -2.74
N GLN A 146 -13.89 8.76 -3.39
CA GLN A 146 -12.72 9.61 -3.23
C GLN A 146 -12.84 10.47 -1.95
N VAL A 147 -12.53 9.86 -0.79
CA VAL A 147 -12.59 10.52 0.53
C VAL A 147 -11.25 11.15 0.93
N CYS A 148 -10.14 10.51 0.62
CA CYS A 148 -8.80 11.01 0.87
C CYS A 148 -8.26 11.73 -0.36
N GLN A 149 -7.55 12.84 -0.17
CA GLN A 149 -6.85 13.51 -1.27
C GLN A 149 -5.72 12.61 -1.79
N THR A 150 -5.64 12.45 -3.11
CA THR A 150 -4.58 11.68 -3.77
C THR A 150 -3.84 12.58 -4.76
N GLY A 151 -2.54 12.32 -4.95
CA GLY A 151 -1.74 13.02 -5.94
C GLY A 151 -0.37 12.36 -6.09
N SER A 152 0.34 12.72 -7.15
CA SER A 152 1.67 12.18 -7.46
C SER A 152 2.80 12.84 -6.66
N MET A 153 2.52 13.99 -6.03
CA MET A 153 3.50 14.71 -5.21
C MET A 153 3.56 14.13 -3.80
N PRO A 154 4.76 13.92 -3.24
CA PRO A 154 4.88 13.54 -1.83
C PRO A 154 4.38 14.66 -0.91
N GLY A 155 3.82 14.26 0.23
CA GLY A 155 3.27 15.19 1.23
C GLY A 155 1.86 15.72 0.94
N VAL A 156 1.10 15.07 0.06
CA VAL A 156 -0.35 15.33 -0.10
C VAL A 156 -1.09 15.04 1.21
N THR A 157 -0.88 13.85 1.79
CA THR A 157 -1.40 13.49 3.11
C THR A 157 -0.48 14.06 4.19
N LYS A 158 -0.84 15.23 4.73
CA LYS A 158 -0.03 15.93 5.76
C LYS A 158 -0.37 15.53 7.19
N GLN A 159 -1.60 15.12 7.44
CA GLN A 159 -2.09 14.77 8.77
C GLN A 159 -2.79 13.42 8.73
N MET A 160 -2.73 12.71 9.86
CA MET A 160 -3.47 11.47 10.01
C MET A 160 -4.97 11.76 10.05
N GLN A 161 -5.76 10.99 9.32
CA GLN A 161 -7.21 11.12 9.26
C GLN A 161 -7.91 9.78 9.44
N THR A 162 -9.14 9.81 9.95
CA THR A 162 -9.94 8.59 10.19
C THR A 162 -11.04 8.47 9.14
N VAL A 163 -11.10 7.33 8.46
CA VAL A 163 -12.13 6.99 7.48
C VAL A 163 -12.94 5.80 7.98
N LYS A 164 -14.26 5.97 8.13
CA LYS A 164 -15.16 4.85 8.47
C LYS A 164 -15.50 4.06 7.21
N LEU A 165 -15.00 2.82 7.14
CA LEU A 165 -15.25 1.95 6.01
C LEU A 165 -16.68 1.40 6.08
N ASP A 166 -17.01 0.79 7.20
CA ASP A 166 -18.35 0.31 7.56
C ASP A 166 -18.61 0.51 9.08
N LYS A 167 -19.60 -0.19 9.64
CA LYS A 167 -19.93 -0.11 11.08
C LYS A 167 -18.84 -0.72 11.97
N LEU A 168 -18.10 -1.70 11.48
CA LEU A 168 -17.16 -2.52 12.23
C LEU A 168 -15.69 -2.17 11.94
N ILE A 169 -15.38 -1.41 10.88
CA ILE A 169 -14.02 -1.14 10.43
C ILE A 169 -13.78 0.37 10.27
N LYS A 170 -12.77 0.86 10.99
CA LYS A 170 -12.24 2.23 10.86
C LYS A 170 -10.82 2.16 10.31
N LEU A 171 -10.53 2.93 9.28
CA LEU A 171 -9.20 3.06 8.70
C LEU A 171 -8.55 4.36 9.17
N PHE A 172 -7.26 4.32 9.49
CA PHE A 172 -6.44 5.51 9.68
C PHE A 172 -5.52 5.68 8.49
N ASP A 173 -5.71 6.77 7.74
CA ASP A 173 -4.76 7.20 6.71
C ASP A 173 -3.64 7.96 7.40
N SER A 174 -2.40 7.48 7.26
CA SER A 174 -1.23 8.16 7.82
C SER A 174 -0.43 8.89 6.73
N PRO A 175 0.29 9.98 7.08
CA PRO A 175 1.31 10.55 6.20
C PRO A 175 2.32 9.51 5.73
N GLY A 176 2.98 9.76 4.60
CA GLY A 176 4.08 8.90 4.16
C GLY A 176 5.21 8.90 5.19
N ILE A 177 5.61 7.70 5.64
CA ILE A 177 6.70 7.54 6.61
C ILE A 177 7.93 7.07 5.83
N VAL A 178 9.04 7.79 5.98
CA VAL A 178 10.36 7.36 5.52
C VAL A 178 11.21 7.13 6.77
N MET A 179 11.21 5.90 7.25
CA MET A 179 11.94 5.42 8.43
C MET A 179 12.96 4.37 7.98
N SER A 180 13.71 4.74 6.95
CA SER A 180 14.65 3.84 6.27
C SER A 180 16.06 4.15 6.75
N LYS A 181 16.87 3.09 6.95
CA LYS A 181 18.32 3.20 7.14
C LYS A 181 19.06 3.53 5.84
N GLU A 182 18.34 3.72 4.72
CA GLU A 182 18.97 3.98 3.43
C GLU A 182 19.70 5.31 3.44
N THR A 183 21.00 5.18 3.21
CA THR A 183 21.96 6.26 3.16
C THR A 183 21.97 6.98 1.82
N ASN A 184 21.39 6.40 0.76
CA ASN A 184 21.46 6.98 -0.58
C ASN A 184 20.23 7.84 -0.92
N PRO A 185 20.36 9.19 -0.99
CA PRO A 185 19.26 10.07 -1.35
C PRO A 185 18.72 9.82 -2.76
N ALA A 186 19.53 9.32 -3.70
CA ALA A 186 19.09 8.97 -5.05
C ALA A 186 18.00 7.89 -5.06
N SER A 187 18.08 6.91 -4.15
CA SER A 187 17.05 5.88 -4.01
C SER A 187 15.71 6.46 -3.53
N LEU A 188 15.76 7.42 -2.60
CA LEU A 188 14.56 8.10 -2.11
C LEU A 188 13.89 8.95 -3.20
N ILE A 189 14.70 9.57 -4.06
CA ILE A 189 14.22 10.30 -5.25
C ILE A 189 13.54 9.33 -6.23
N LEU A 190 14.17 8.20 -6.57
CA LEU A 190 13.58 7.23 -7.51
C LEU A 190 12.28 6.60 -7.00
N ARG A 191 12.10 6.51 -5.67
CA ARG A 191 10.84 6.09 -5.06
C ARG A 191 9.81 7.21 -4.92
N ASN A 192 10.09 8.40 -5.47
CA ASN A 192 9.24 9.57 -5.43
C ASN A 192 8.88 9.98 -3.98
N CYS A 193 9.84 9.89 -3.06
CA CYS A 193 9.66 10.30 -1.67
C CYS A 193 9.97 11.78 -1.44
N ILE A 194 10.72 12.39 -2.36
CA ILE A 194 11.16 13.79 -2.31
C ILE A 194 10.49 14.54 -3.46
N ARG A 195 10.14 15.82 -3.23
CA ARG A 195 9.59 16.68 -4.27
C ARG A 195 10.65 16.96 -5.32
N ILE A 196 10.30 16.80 -6.59
CA ILE A 196 11.26 16.92 -7.69
C ILE A 196 11.84 18.34 -7.72
N GLU A 197 11.03 19.34 -7.38
CA GLU A 197 11.40 20.75 -7.35
C GLU A 197 12.45 21.10 -6.29
N THR A 198 12.64 20.23 -5.28
CA THR A 198 13.60 20.47 -4.19
C THR A 198 14.95 19.79 -4.42
N ILE A 199 15.15 19.13 -5.57
CA ILE A 199 16.37 18.37 -5.85
C ILE A 199 17.40 19.29 -6.49
N GLU A 200 18.53 19.49 -5.81
CA GLU A 200 19.63 20.32 -6.31
C GLU A 200 20.51 19.57 -7.34
N ASN A 201 20.83 18.31 -7.08
CA ASN A 201 21.67 17.48 -7.96
C ASN A 201 20.97 16.19 -8.37
N THR A 202 20.66 16.08 -9.67
CA THR A 202 19.97 14.93 -10.25
C THR A 202 20.91 13.86 -10.81
N LEU A 203 22.21 14.15 -11.00
CA LEU A 203 23.15 13.22 -11.66
C LEU A 203 23.23 11.85 -10.98
N PRO A 204 23.40 11.74 -9.65
CA PRO A 204 23.48 10.42 -9.00
C PRO A 204 22.18 9.62 -9.16
N THR A 205 21.05 10.31 -9.26
CA THR A 205 19.74 9.69 -9.48
C THR A 205 19.63 9.15 -10.90
N ILE A 206 20.10 9.91 -11.90
CA ILE A 206 20.10 9.50 -13.30
C ILE A 206 21.06 8.32 -13.51
N GLU A 207 22.25 8.35 -12.92
CA GLU A 207 23.20 7.23 -12.99
C GLU A 207 22.59 5.96 -12.39
N LEU A 208 21.99 6.06 -11.21
CA LEU A 208 21.32 4.93 -10.56
C LEU A 208 20.12 4.44 -11.38
N LEU A 209 19.39 5.33 -12.05
CA LEU A 209 18.31 4.98 -12.96
C LEU A 209 18.83 4.20 -14.16
N VAL A 210 19.87 4.70 -14.84
CA VAL A 210 20.50 4.04 -15.99
C VAL A 210 21.03 2.67 -15.60
N HIS A 211 21.59 2.51 -14.40
CA HIS A 211 22.02 1.19 -13.91
C HIS A 211 20.87 0.20 -13.67
N ARG A 212 19.63 0.66 -13.43
CA ARG A 212 18.47 -0.21 -13.24
C ARG A 212 17.85 -0.71 -14.54
N PHE A 213 18.07 -0.02 -15.66
CA PHE A 213 17.54 -0.39 -16.96
C PHE A 213 18.68 -0.87 -17.87
N THR A 214 18.58 -2.10 -18.37
CA THR A 214 19.46 -2.56 -19.43
C THR A 214 19.14 -1.82 -20.73
N LYS A 215 20.17 -1.39 -21.46
CA LYS A 215 20.02 -0.93 -22.85
C LYS A 215 19.72 -2.16 -23.70
N GLU A 216 18.44 -2.47 -23.86
CA GLU A 216 17.95 -3.28 -24.97
C GLU A 216 17.41 -2.36 -26.06
#